data_AF-A0A4U7D9N6-F1
#
_entry.id   AF-A0A4U7D9N6-F1
#
_cell.length_a   1.000
_cell.length_b   1.000
_cell.length_c   1.000
_cell.angle_alpha   90.00
_cell.angle_beta   90.00
_cell.angle_gamma   90.00
#
_symmetry.space_group_name_H-M   'P 1'
#
loop_
_entity.id
_entity.type
_entity.pdbx_description
1 polymer ?
#
loop_
_entity_poly.entity_id
_entity_poly.type
_entity_poly.pdbx_seq_one_letter_code
_entity_poly.pdbx_strand_id
1 'polypeptide(L)'
;TLYDDDGERIFPDRQVNTVPVDMTHEERQFYRAVTDYVQNVYNRSEKLNEPAVGFAMALMQKRLVSSIGAIKATLSRRLGDLVDEQSSSTSLSEEASAYLDGEDLDEEDKERVEEELSALTVTESDAQLEEEIETLRDLVSLAEGISVDSKAQKVRRYIQQLLEEQPDEKLLLFTEYTDTLNYLLELVKDEPWADEILVIDGSVDKEERARIEEEFNHGQSRLLFATDAASEGIDLQHSCHIMVN
;
A
#
# COMPACT_ATOMS: atom_id res chain seq x y z
N THR A 1 3.14 9.57 30.76
CA THR A 1 3.14 11.01 30.41
C THR A 1 4.31 11.66 31.09
N LEU A 2 5.16 12.34 30.33
CA LEU A 2 6.32 13.05 30.85
C LEU A 2 5.92 14.50 31.15
N TYR A 3 6.37 15.00 32.29
CA TYR A 3 6.16 16.37 32.76
C TYR A 3 7.53 17.02 32.96
N ASP A 4 7.65 18.30 32.66
CA ASP A 4 8.86 19.07 32.96
C ASP A 4 8.96 19.40 34.45
N ASP A 5 10.04 20.08 34.84
CA ASP A 5 10.30 20.46 36.23
C ASP A 5 9.26 21.46 36.79
N ASP A 6 8.49 22.13 35.92
CA ASP A 6 7.41 23.06 36.27
C ASP A 6 6.04 22.35 36.35
N GLY A 7 5.98 21.06 36.03
CA GLY A 7 4.76 20.24 36.07
C GLY A 7 3.89 20.38 34.82
N GLU A 8 4.39 21.02 33.76
CA GLU A 8 3.74 21.09 32.45
C GLU A 8 4.04 19.83 31.64
N ARG A 9 3.11 19.44 30.76
CA ARG A 9 3.29 18.22 29.94
C ARG A 9 4.32 18.48 28.86
N ILE A 10 5.34 17.62 28.79
CA ILE A 10 6.38 17.69 27.75
C ILE A 10 5.80 17.42 26.36
N PHE A 11 4.75 16.58 26.28
CA PHE A 11 4.11 16.24 25.01
C PHE A 11 2.60 16.51 25.04
N PRO A 12 2.02 17.03 23.94
CA PRO A 12 0.59 17.24 23.81
C PRO A 12 -0.18 15.90 23.85
N ASP A 13 -1.49 15.98 24.08
CA ASP A 13 -2.36 14.81 24.05
C ASP A 13 -2.54 14.27 22.62
N ARG A 14 -2.18 13.01 22.43
CA ARG A 14 -2.46 12.29 21.18
C ARG A 14 -3.91 11.83 21.14
N GLN A 15 -4.66 12.29 20.15
CA GLN A 15 -6.03 11.82 19.87
C GLN A 15 -5.99 10.78 18.75
N VAL A 16 -6.65 9.64 18.95
CA VAL A 16 -6.70 8.54 17.98
C VAL A 16 -8.15 8.18 17.72
N ASN A 17 -8.55 8.24 16.46
CA ASN A 17 -9.92 7.94 16.04
C ASN A 17 -9.90 6.85 14.96
N THR A 18 -10.54 5.71 15.23
CA THR A 18 -10.74 4.67 14.21
C THR A 18 -12.00 4.98 13.42
N VAL A 19 -11.85 5.16 12.11
CA VAL A 19 -12.96 5.46 11.21
C VAL A 19 -13.42 4.17 10.53
N PRO A 20 -14.62 3.63 10.81
CA PRO A 20 -15.10 2.42 10.17
C PRO A 20 -15.39 2.66 8.68
N VAL A 21 -15.17 1.67 7.83
CA VAL A 21 -15.50 1.70 6.39
C VAL A 21 -16.33 0.47 6.06
N ASP A 22 -17.50 0.70 5.46
CA ASP A 22 -18.39 -0.37 5.03
C ASP A 22 -18.19 -0.64 3.54
N MET A 23 -17.91 -1.91 3.20
CA MET A 23 -17.77 -2.31 1.81
C MET A 23 -19.12 -2.30 1.07
N THR A 24 -19.10 -1.81 -0.17
CA THR A 24 -20.22 -1.98 -1.12
C THR A 24 -20.46 -3.46 -1.45
N HIS A 25 -21.51 -3.74 -2.24
CA HIS A 25 -21.77 -5.12 -2.67
C HIS A 25 -20.65 -5.64 -3.58
N GLU A 26 -20.23 -4.80 -4.52
CA GLU A 26 -19.19 -5.06 -5.52
C GLU A 26 -17.84 -5.26 -4.85
N GLU A 27 -17.46 -4.37 -3.91
CA GLU A 27 -16.23 -4.49 -3.13
C GLU A 27 -16.20 -5.79 -2.32
N ARG A 28 -17.33 -6.17 -1.72
CA ARG A 28 -17.42 -7.41 -0.94
C ARG A 28 -17.35 -8.66 -1.80
N GLN A 29 -17.90 -8.61 -3.02
CA GLN A 29 -17.77 -9.68 -4.00
C GLN A 29 -16.31 -9.84 -4.41
N PHE A 30 -15.65 -8.74 -4.79
CA PHE A 30 -14.23 -8.73 -5.17
C PHE A 30 -13.33 -9.23 -4.03
N TYR A 31 -13.53 -8.72 -2.81
CA TYR A 31 -12.80 -9.14 -1.62
C TYR A 31 -12.87 -10.66 -1.40
N ARG A 32 -14.07 -11.24 -1.50
CA ARG A 32 -14.26 -12.69 -1.36
C ARG A 32 -13.58 -13.45 -2.48
N ALA A 33 -13.73 -13.01 -3.72
CA ALA A 33 -13.12 -13.68 -4.87
C ALA A 33 -11.58 -13.72 -4.76
N VAL A 34 -10.94 -12.60 -4.38
CA VAL A 34 -9.49 -12.56 -4.13
C VAL A 34 -9.11 -13.44 -2.95
N THR A 35 -9.87 -13.40 -1.85
CA THR A 35 -9.60 -14.23 -0.66
C THR A 35 -9.69 -15.73 -1.00
N ASP A 36 -10.68 -16.14 -1.79
CA ASP A 36 -10.84 -17.53 -2.22
C ASP A 36 -9.67 -17.96 -3.11
N TYR A 37 -9.25 -17.11 -4.04
CA TYR A 37 -8.07 -17.32 -4.87
C TYR A 37 -6.78 -17.50 -4.04
N VAL A 38 -6.51 -16.55 -3.15
CA VAL A 38 -5.36 -16.57 -2.23
C VAL A 38 -5.36 -17.85 -1.39
N GLN A 39 -6.50 -18.23 -0.82
CA GLN A 39 -6.64 -19.45 -0.02
C GLN A 39 -6.37 -20.71 -0.85
N ASN A 40 -6.87 -20.78 -2.09
CA ASN A 40 -6.65 -21.94 -2.95
C ASN A 40 -5.18 -22.11 -3.30
N VAL A 41 -4.48 -21.03 -3.68
CA VAL A 41 -3.05 -21.06 -3.99
C VAL A 41 -2.21 -21.36 -2.75
N TYR A 42 -2.54 -20.74 -1.60
CA TYR A 42 -1.87 -21.01 -0.32
C TYR A 42 -2.01 -22.48 0.12
N ASN A 43 -3.21 -23.03 0.05
CA ASN A 43 -3.45 -24.44 0.40
C ASN A 43 -2.70 -25.40 -0.53
N ARG A 44 -2.48 -25.00 -1.79
CA ARG A 44 -1.69 -25.76 -2.75
C ARG A 44 -0.20 -25.67 -2.45
N SER A 45 0.31 -24.47 -2.11
CA SER A 45 1.72 -24.29 -1.75
C SER A 45 2.09 -25.06 -0.48
N GLU A 46 1.21 -25.11 0.52
CA GLU A 46 1.36 -25.95 1.72
C GLU A 46 1.50 -27.45 1.38
N LYS A 47 0.64 -27.96 0.48
CA LYS A 47 0.69 -29.38 0.06
C LYS A 47 1.96 -29.74 -0.69
N LEU A 48 2.50 -28.78 -1.45
CA LEU A 48 3.68 -28.95 -2.29
C LEU A 48 4.97 -28.52 -1.58
N ASN A 49 4.88 -28.07 -0.33
CA ASN A 49 6.00 -27.60 0.49
C ASN A 49 6.76 -26.43 -0.17
N GLU A 50 6.01 -25.45 -0.67
CA GLU A 50 6.48 -24.22 -1.33
C GLU A 50 6.17 -22.99 -0.44
N PRO A 51 6.88 -22.79 0.68
CA PRO A 51 6.55 -21.76 1.67
C PRO A 51 6.64 -20.34 1.11
N ALA A 52 7.55 -20.08 0.16
CA ALA A 52 7.71 -18.77 -0.47
C ALA A 52 6.42 -18.32 -1.19
N VAL A 53 5.72 -19.24 -1.84
CA VAL A 53 4.45 -18.97 -2.51
C VAL A 53 3.33 -18.75 -1.50
N GLY A 54 3.32 -19.52 -0.40
CA GLY A 54 2.38 -19.29 0.70
C GLY A 54 2.56 -17.90 1.32
N PHE A 55 3.80 -17.47 1.50
CA PHE A 55 4.11 -16.13 1.99
C PHE A 55 3.68 -15.03 0.99
N ALA A 56 3.93 -15.21 -0.31
CA ALA A 56 3.45 -14.31 -1.35
C ALA A 56 1.91 -14.15 -1.32
N MET A 57 1.18 -15.24 -1.07
CA MET A 57 -0.27 -15.21 -0.91
C MET A 57 -0.72 -14.43 0.35
N ALA A 58 0.04 -14.53 1.45
CA ALA A 58 -0.22 -13.72 2.65
C ALA A 58 -0.01 -12.22 2.39
N LEU A 59 1.06 -11.85 1.68
CA LEU A 59 1.31 -10.47 1.24
C LEU A 59 0.20 -9.95 0.33
N MET A 60 -0.26 -10.76 -0.62
CA MET A 60 -1.39 -10.40 -1.48
C MET A 60 -2.66 -10.12 -0.68
N GLN A 61 -2.96 -10.91 0.36
CA GLN A 61 -4.08 -10.65 1.28
C GLN A 61 -3.90 -9.32 2.04
N LYS A 62 -2.67 -8.99 2.45
CA LYS A 62 -2.34 -7.71 3.11
C LYS A 62 -2.56 -6.52 2.16
N ARG A 63 -2.18 -6.67 0.89
CA ARG A 63 -2.40 -5.65 -0.15
C ARG A 63 -3.89 -5.46 -0.46
N LEU A 64 -4.69 -6.52 -0.45
CA LEU A 64 -6.17 -6.44 -0.59
C LEU A 64 -6.83 -5.57 0.48
N VAL A 65 -6.34 -5.63 1.73
CA VAL A 65 -6.90 -4.79 2.80
C VAL A 65 -6.35 -3.37 2.80
N SER A 66 -5.28 -3.08 2.04
CA SER A 66 -4.73 -1.72 1.89
C SER A 66 -5.64 -0.85 1.01
N SER A 67 -5.76 -1.20 -0.28
CA SER A 67 -6.63 -0.53 -1.25
C SER A 67 -6.94 -1.45 -2.43
N ILE A 68 -7.99 -1.16 -3.19
CA ILE A 68 -8.25 -1.88 -4.45
C ILE A 68 -7.14 -1.63 -5.48
N GLY A 69 -6.56 -0.43 -5.47
CA GLY A 69 -5.40 -0.09 -6.32
C GLY A 69 -4.22 -1.03 -6.11
N ALA A 70 -3.81 -1.25 -4.86
CA ALA A 70 -2.66 -2.09 -4.53
C ALA A 70 -2.83 -3.55 -4.94
N ILE A 71 -3.99 -4.15 -4.67
CA ILE A 71 -4.26 -5.54 -5.06
C ILE A 71 -4.47 -5.68 -6.56
N LYS A 72 -5.12 -4.71 -7.21
CA LYS A 72 -5.29 -4.72 -8.67
C LYS A 72 -3.93 -4.71 -9.37
N ALA A 73 -2.99 -3.87 -8.90
CA ALA A 73 -1.63 -3.82 -9.43
C ALA A 73 -0.94 -5.19 -9.30
N THR A 74 -1.02 -5.81 -8.11
CA THR A 74 -0.44 -7.16 -7.87
C THR A 74 -1.04 -8.23 -8.77
N LEU A 75 -2.38 -8.28 -8.88
CA LEU A 75 -3.06 -9.27 -9.73
C LEU A 75 -2.70 -9.07 -11.20
N SER A 76 -2.60 -7.82 -11.65
CA SER A 76 -2.26 -7.49 -13.04
C SER A 76 -0.82 -7.87 -13.39
N ARG A 77 0.14 -7.58 -12.50
CA ARG A 77 1.55 -7.99 -12.67
C ARG A 77 1.68 -9.51 -12.74
N ARG A 78 1.11 -10.21 -11.76
CA ARG A 78 1.09 -11.68 -11.73
C ARG A 78 0.45 -12.28 -12.98
N LEU A 79 -0.67 -11.73 -13.45
CA LEU A 79 -1.31 -12.18 -14.69
C LEU A 79 -0.38 -12.02 -15.89
N GLY A 80 0.31 -10.88 -15.99
CA GLY A 80 1.32 -10.64 -17.03
C GLY A 80 2.44 -11.68 -17.00
N ASP A 81 3.02 -11.92 -15.81
CA ASP A 81 4.13 -12.86 -15.63
C ASP A 81 3.76 -14.29 -16.05
N LEU A 82 2.55 -14.73 -15.70
CA LEU A 82 2.05 -16.06 -16.07
C LEU A 82 1.71 -16.18 -17.56
N VAL A 83 1.19 -15.11 -18.18
CA VAL A 83 0.86 -15.11 -19.62
C VAL A 83 2.11 -15.06 -20.49
N ASP A 84 3.13 -14.30 -20.06
CA ASP A 84 4.36 -14.12 -20.83
C ASP A 84 5.36 -15.28 -20.63
N GLU A 85 5.00 -16.33 -19.88
CA GLU A 85 5.85 -17.45 -19.48
C GLU A 85 7.20 -17.00 -18.84
N GLN A 86 7.27 -15.76 -18.34
CA GLN A 86 8.46 -15.23 -17.65
C GLN A 86 8.63 -15.82 -16.26
N SER A 87 7.61 -16.51 -15.74
CA SER A 87 7.66 -17.31 -14.52
C SER A 87 8.51 -18.58 -14.71
N SER A 88 9.84 -18.41 -14.79
CA SER A 88 10.79 -19.53 -14.78
C SER A 88 12.08 -19.25 -13.99
N SER A 89 12.18 -18.18 -13.20
CA SER A 89 13.26 -18.08 -12.21
C SER A 89 12.86 -18.85 -10.96
N THR A 90 13.28 -20.12 -10.87
CA THR A 90 13.12 -20.94 -9.66
C THR A 90 14.10 -20.52 -8.55
N SER A 91 15.01 -19.59 -8.85
CA SER A 91 15.99 -19.08 -7.89
C SER A 91 15.46 -17.78 -7.30
N LEU A 92 15.18 -17.80 -6.00
CA LEU A 92 15.02 -16.59 -5.21
C LEU A 92 16.35 -15.83 -5.15
N SER A 93 16.28 -14.51 -5.05
CA SER A 93 17.41 -13.68 -4.67
C SER A 93 17.87 -13.97 -3.23
N GLU A 94 19.09 -13.55 -2.89
CA GLU A 94 19.61 -13.68 -1.52
C GLU A 94 18.75 -12.86 -0.55
N GLU A 95 18.32 -11.67 -0.98
CA GLU A 95 17.44 -10.78 -0.23
C GLU A 95 16.04 -11.38 -0.04
N ALA A 96 15.46 -11.99 -1.08
CA ALA A 96 14.18 -12.68 -0.95
C ALA A 96 14.24 -13.87 0.02
N SER A 97 15.36 -14.59 0.02
CA SER A 97 15.59 -15.68 0.98
C SER A 97 15.72 -15.15 2.41
N ALA A 98 16.51 -14.08 2.61
CA ALA A 98 16.69 -13.44 3.91
C ALA A 98 15.35 -12.90 4.48
N TYR A 99 14.54 -12.28 3.63
CA TYR A 99 13.22 -11.77 4.03
C TYR A 99 12.26 -12.89 4.46
N LEU A 100 12.25 -14.01 3.74
CA LEU A 100 11.47 -15.19 4.12
C LEU A 100 11.93 -15.79 5.45
N ASP A 101 13.23 -15.72 5.75
CA ASP A 101 13.81 -16.13 7.04
C ASP A 101 13.55 -15.10 8.17
N GLY A 102 12.89 -13.98 7.85
CA GLY A 102 12.47 -12.94 8.79
C GLY A 102 13.54 -11.88 9.08
N GLU A 103 14.53 -11.75 8.20
CA GLU A 103 15.44 -10.61 8.24
C GLU A 103 14.71 -9.34 7.79
N ASP A 104 14.90 -8.24 8.54
CA ASP A 104 14.41 -6.94 8.15
C ASP A 104 15.26 -6.41 6.99
N LEU A 105 14.61 -6.14 5.86
CA LEU A 105 15.19 -5.42 4.75
C LEU A 105 14.91 -3.93 4.91
N ASP A 106 15.71 -3.09 4.25
CA ASP A 106 15.25 -1.74 4.00
C ASP A 106 14.02 -1.76 3.08
N GLU A 107 13.23 -0.70 3.09
CA GLU A 107 11.94 -0.71 2.43
C GLU A 107 12.03 -0.71 0.89
N GLU A 108 13.13 -0.20 0.30
CA GLU A 108 13.37 -0.30 -1.15
C GLU A 108 13.60 -1.77 -1.55
N ASP A 109 14.45 -2.47 -0.80
CA ASP A 109 14.71 -3.90 -1.01
C ASP A 109 13.48 -4.75 -0.71
N LYS A 110 12.70 -4.41 0.32
CA LYS A 110 11.48 -5.12 0.68
C LYS A 110 10.42 -5.02 -0.42
N GLU A 111 10.15 -3.83 -0.98
CA GLU A 111 9.19 -3.69 -2.08
C GLU A 111 9.59 -4.56 -3.28
N ARG A 112 10.87 -4.52 -3.67
CA ARG A 112 11.44 -5.35 -4.74
C ARG A 112 11.29 -6.85 -4.46
N VAL A 113 11.58 -7.28 -3.23
CA VAL A 113 11.46 -8.68 -2.80
C VAL A 113 10.01 -9.13 -2.77
N GLU A 114 9.08 -8.32 -2.27
CA GLU A 114 7.65 -8.64 -2.29
C GLU A 114 7.14 -8.82 -3.74
N GLU A 115 7.61 -8.00 -4.67
CA GLU A 115 7.30 -8.16 -6.10
C GLU A 115 7.86 -9.47 -6.68
N GLU A 116 9.13 -9.79 -6.40
CA GLU A 116 9.75 -11.06 -6.79
C GLU A 116 8.96 -12.27 -6.27
N LEU A 117 8.59 -12.25 -4.99
CA LEU A 117 7.80 -13.32 -4.35
C LEU A 117 6.40 -13.41 -4.97
N SER A 118 5.80 -12.28 -5.34
CA SER A 118 4.46 -12.24 -5.96
C SER A 118 4.40 -12.89 -7.35
N ALA A 119 5.54 -13.00 -8.03
CA ALA A 119 5.66 -13.67 -9.33
C ALA A 119 5.76 -15.20 -9.21
N LEU A 120 5.99 -15.73 -8.00
CA LEU A 120 6.13 -17.17 -7.79
C LEU A 120 4.82 -17.90 -8.06
N THR A 121 4.89 -18.98 -8.82
CA THR A 121 3.73 -19.83 -9.10
C THR A 121 4.00 -21.27 -8.75
N VAL A 122 2.92 -21.97 -8.42
CA VAL A 122 2.96 -23.39 -8.07
C VAL A 122 1.84 -24.05 -8.84
N THR A 123 2.15 -24.63 -9.99
CA THR A 123 1.17 -25.38 -10.81
C THR A 123 1.73 -26.77 -11.11
N GLU A 124 0.86 -27.79 -11.07
CA GLU A 124 1.19 -29.19 -11.32
C GLU A 124 0.98 -29.60 -12.79
N SER A 125 0.29 -28.75 -13.57
CA SER A 125 0.01 -29.00 -14.99
C SER A 125 -0.37 -27.73 -15.75
N ASP A 126 -0.20 -27.75 -17.07
CA ASP A 126 -0.61 -26.65 -17.98
C ASP A 126 -2.10 -26.31 -17.83
N ALA A 127 -2.97 -27.30 -17.63
CA ALA A 127 -4.39 -27.07 -17.43
C ALA A 127 -4.69 -26.28 -16.15
N GLN A 128 -3.90 -26.50 -15.09
CA GLN A 128 -4.03 -25.77 -13.84
C GLN A 128 -3.48 -24.34 -13.96
N LEU A 129 -2.40 -24.17 -14.73
CA LEU A 129 -1.89 -22.84 -15.05
C LEU A 129 -2.92 -22.03 -15.84
N GLU A 130 -3.57 -22.64 -16.83
CA GLU A 130 -4.61 -21.98 -17.62
C GLU A 130 -5.85 -21.61 -16.77
N GLU A 131 -6.27 -22.47 -15.84
CA GLU A 131 -7.33 -22.16 -14.86
C GLU A 131 -6.95 -20.97 -13.95
N GLU A 132 -5.69 -20.92 -13.50
CA GLU A 132 -5.18 -19.80 -12.69
C GLU A 132 -5.16 -18.48 -13.47
N ILE A 133 -4.72 -18.51 -14.73
CA ILE A 133 -4.73 -17.36 -15.63
C ILE A 133 -6.16 -16.84 -15.85
N GLU A 134 -7.13 -17.72 -16.12
CA GLU A 134 -8.54 -17.33 -16.25
C GLU A 134 -9.09 -16.72 -14.96
N THR A 135 -8.77 -17.32 -13.81
CA THR A 135 -9.16 -16.76 -12.50
C THR A 135 -8.59 -15.36 -12.30
N LEU A 136 -7.32 -15.14 -12.62
CA LEU A 136 -6.69 -13.82 -12.50
C LEU A 136 -7.31 -12.79 -13.46
N ARG A 137 -7.67 -13.18 -14.70
CA ARG A 137 -8.40 -12.32 -15.64
C ARG A 137 -9.74 -11.87 -15.06
N ASP A 138 -10.49 -12.79 -14.47
CA ASP A 138 -11.77 -12.48 -13.82
C ASP A 138 -11.58 -11.53 -12.63
N LEU A 139 -10.56 -11.76 -11.79
CA LEU A 139 -10.27 -10.90 -10.64
C LEU A 139 -9.87 -9.48 -11.07
N VAL A 140 -9.01 -9.35 -12.10
CA VAL A 140 -8.64 -8.03 -12.65
C VAL A 140 -9.87 -7.32 -13.21
N SER A 141 -10.75 -8.04 -13.91
CA SER A 141 -12.00 -7.48 -14.43
C SER A 141 -12.95 -7.02 -13.32
N LEU A 142 -13.08 -7.79 -12.23
CA LEU A 142 -13.85 -7.38 -11.06
C LEU A 142 -13.28 -6.11 -10.41
N ALA A 143 -11.96 -6.02 -10.30
CA ALA A 143 -11.29 -4.82 -9.77
C ALA A 143 -11.55 -3.59 -10.65
N GLU A 144 -11.51 -3.75 -11.98
CA GLU A 144 -11.82 -2.69 -12.95
C GLU A 144 -13.28 -2.22 -12.90
N GLY A 145 -14.19 -3.12 -12.51
CA GLY A 145 -15.60 -2.77 -12.28
C GLY A 145 -15.81 -1.84 -11.08
N ILE A 146 -14.82 -1.70 -10.19
CA ILE A 146 -14.90 -0.83 -9.01
C ILE A 146 -14.13 0.45 -9.31
N SER A 147 -14.86 1.54 -9.55
CA SER A 147 -14.26 2.84 -9.91
C SER A 147 -13.41 3.42 -8.78
N VAL A 148 -14.00 3.54 -7.59
CA VAL A 148 -13.30 4.03 -6.39
C VAL A 148 -13.82 3.29 -5.17
N ASP A 149 -12.91 2.69 -4.40
CA ASP A 149 -13.29 1.97 -3.19
C ASP A 149 -13.72 2.88 -2.04
N SER A 150 -14.54 2.36 -1.15
CA SER A 150 -15.16 3.09 -0.04
C SER A 150 -14.15 3.70 0.92
N LYS A 151 -12.96 3.09 1.09
CA LYS A 151 -11.90 3.63 1.95
C LYS A 151 -11.26 4.83 1.28
N ALA A 152 -10.85 4.70 0.02
CA ALA A 152 -10.26 5.79 -0.76
C ALA A 152 -11.20 6.98 -0.93
N GLN A 153 -12.50 6.73 -1.18
CA GLN A 153 -13.52 7.78 -1.17
C GLN A 153 -13.62 8.50 0.18
N LYS A 154 -13.45 7.78 1.29
CA LYS A 154 -13.55 8.35 2.63
C LYS A 154 -12.32 9.19 2.97
N VAL A 155 -11.12 8.75 2.56
CA VAL A 155 -9.88 9.54 2.64
C VAL A 155 -10.04 10.84 1.87
N ARG A 156 -10.45 10.79 0.60
CA ARG A 156 -10.68 12.00 -0.21
C ARG A 156 -11.66 12.97 0.44
N ARG A 157 -12.81 12.48 0.92
CA ARG A 157 -13.81 13.31 1.62
C ARG A 157 -13.25 13.93 2.89
N TYR A 158 -12.44 13.19 3.64
CA TYR A 158 -11.81 13.69 4.86
C TYR A 158 -10.84 14.84 4.56
N ILE A 159 -9.96 14.68 3.56
CA ILE A 159 -9.03 15.73 3.13
C ILE A 159 -9.80 16.97 2.70
N GLN A 160 -10.82 16.79 1.84
CA GLN A 160 -11.64 17.91 1.36
C GLN A 160 -12.29 18.66 2.53
N GLN A 161 -12.94 17.94 3.45
CA GLN A 161 -13.61 18.56 4.60
C GLN A 161 -12.60 19.28 5.51
N LEU A 162 -11.43 18.69 5.74
CA LEU A 162 -10.37 19.29 6.55
C LEU A 162 -9.95 20.64 5.99
N LEU A 163 -9.68 20.72 4.68
CA LEU A 163 -9.23 21.94 4.04
C LEU A 163 -10.34 22.99 3.88
N GLU A 164 -11.61 22.58 3.83
CA GLU A 164 -12.76 23.48 3.86
C GLU A 164 -12.97 24.11 5.24
N GLU A 165 -12.81 23.34 6.31
CA GLU A 165 -12.99 23.80 7.69
C GLU A 165 -11.76 24.53 8.25
N GLN A 166 -10.57 24.08 7.87
CA GLN A 166 -9.28 24.58 8.35
C GLN A 166 -8.32 24.76 7.15
N PRO A 167 -8.42 25.90 6.42
CA PRO A 167 -7.71 26.11 5.17
C PRO A 167 -6.19 26.10 5.27
N ASP A 168 -5.62 26.38 6.44
CA ASP A 168 -4.17 26.43 6.64
C ASP A 168 -3.63 25.11 7.25
N GLU A 169 -4.48 24.12 7.46
CA GLU A 169 -4.13 22.89 8.16
C GLU A 169 -3.27 21.97 7.29
N LYS A 170 -2.27 21.34 7.93
CA LYS A 170 -1.39 20.37 7.25
C LYS A 170 -1.76 18.95 7.62
N LEU A 171 -1.72 18.08 6.63
CA LEU A 171 -2.07 16.67 6.76
C LEU A 171 -0.97 15.78 6.19
N LEU A 172 -0.59 14.79 6.99
CA LEU A 172 0.23 13.67 6.57
C LEU A 172 -0.66 12.43 6.34
N LEU A 173 -0.66 11.90 5.13
CA LEU A 173 -1.33 10.66 4.76
C LEU A 173 -0.27 9.58 4.54
N PHE A 174 -0.26 8.58 5.40
CA PHE A 174 0.59 7.41 5.24
C PHE A 174 -0.15 6.27 4.57
N THR A 175 0.56 5.56 3.72
CA THR A 175 0.15 4.30 3.12
C THR A 175 1.28 3.29 3.27
N GLU A 176 0.95 2.00 3.32
CA GLU A 176 2.00 0.98 3.38
C GLU A 176 2.66 0.77 2.00
N TYR A 177 1.86 0.76 0.94
CA TYR A 177 2.31 0.37 -0.40
C TYR A 177 2.31 1.55 -1.37
N THR A 178 3.36 1.65 -2.18
CA THR A 178 3.49 2.64 -3.26
C THR A 178 2.32 2.57 -4.24
N ASP A 179 1.80 1.37 -4.56
CA ASP A 179 0.60 1.24 -5.40
C ASP A 179 -0.67 1.82 -4.76
N THR A 180 -0.79 1.79 -3.43
CA THR A 180 -1.89 2.48 -2.73
C THR A 180 -1.71 3.99 -2.81
N LEU A 181 -0.48 4.49 -2.60
CA LEU A 181 -0.15 5.91 -2.73
C LEU A 181 -0.49 6.43 -4.14
N ASN A 182 0.00 5.73 -5.18
CA ASN A 182 -0.26 6.09 -6.58
C ASN A 182 -1.75 6.05 -6.93
N TYR A 183 -2.47 5.05 -6.42
CA TYR A 183 -3.93 4.98 -6.58
C TYR A 183 -4.65 6.19 -5.97
N LEU A 184 -4.22 6.65 -4.79
CA LEU A 184 -4.81 7.81 -4.14
C LEU A 184 -4.44 9.11 -4.84
N LEU A 185 -3.20 9.26 -5.33
CA LEU A 185 -2.77 10.41 -6.14
C LEU A 185 -3.61 10.53 -7.42
N GLU A 186 -3.80 9.42 -8.14
CA GLU A 186 -4.62 9.39 -9.35
C GLU A 186 -6.10 9.70 -9.05
N LEU A 187 -6.62 9.24 -7.91
CA LEU A 187 -7.99 9.53 -7.47
C LEU A 187 -8.25 11.01 -7.22
N VAL A 188 -7.25 11.74 -6.72
CA VAL A 188 -7.39 13.13 -6.26
C VAL A 188 -6.78 14.14 -7.22
N LYS A 189 -6.21 13.72 -8.35
CA LYS A 189 -5.51 14.58 -9.31
C LYS A 189 -6.32 15.77 -9.85
N ASP A 190 -7.65 15.64 -9.87
CA ASP A 190 -8.57 16.67 -10.37
C ASP A 190 -9.16 17.53 -9.24
N GLU A 191 -8.74 17.30 -7.98
CA GLU A 191 -9.18 18.09 -6.84
C GLU A 191 -8.47 19.46 -6.82
N PRO A 192 -9.12 20.54 -6.33
CA PRO A 192 -8.53 21.88 -6.33
C PRO A 192 -7.23 22.04 -5.54
N TRP A 193 -6.96 21.10 -4.62
CA TRP A 193 -5.81 21.05 -3.74
C TRP A 193 -4.75 20.04 -4.20
N ALA A 194 -4.93 19.39 -5.35
CA ALA A 194 -4.03 18.34 -5.85
C ALA A 194 -2.59 18.84 -6.05
N ASP A 195 -2.42 20.07 -6.52
CA ASP A 195 -1.11 20.70 -6.76
C ASP A 195 -0.32 20.99 -5.47
N GLU A 196 -0.93 20.80 -4.30
CA GLU A 196 -0.32 21.05 -2.99
C GLU A 196 0.16 19.75 -2.31
N ILE A 197 0.00 18.61 -2.99
CA ILE A 197 0.42 17.31 -2.49
C ILE A 197 1.91 17.13 -2.78
N LEU A 198 2.68 17.01 -1.70
CA LEU A 198 4.03 16.50 -1.73
C LEU A 198 4.02 14.98 -1.56
N VAL A 199 5.00 14.29 -2.12
CA VAL A 199 5.08 12.83 -2.12
C VAL A 199 6.45 12.39 -1.64
N ILE A 200 6.49 11.47 -0.67
CA ILE A 200 7.71 10.76 -0.29
C ILE A 200 7.47 9.26 -0.35
N ASP A 201 8.20 8.57 -1.21
CA ASP A 201 8.25 7.11 -1.24
C ASP A 201 9.71 6.62 -1.17
N GLY A 202 9.93 5.32 -1.30
CA GLY A 202 11.26 4.70 -1.22
C GLY A 202 12.23 5.16 -2.32
N SER A 203 11.73 5.71 -3.43
CA SER A 203 12.57 6.20 -4.54
C SER A 203 13.12 7.60 -4.33
N VAL A 204 12.61 8.34 -3.33
CA VAL A 204 13.00 9.73 -3.07
C VAL A 204 14.34 9.79 -2.35
N ASP A 205 15.34 10.38 -3.03
CA ASP A 205 16.68 10.55 -2.47
C ASP A 205 16.69 11.54 -1.29
N LYS A 206 17.80 11.53 -0.55
CA LYS A 206 17.96 12.35 0.66
C LYS A 206 17.89 13.86 0.39
N GLU A 207 18.38 14.33 -0.74
CA GLU A 207 18.37 15.77 -1.05
C GLU A 207 16.96 16.24 -1.40
N GLU A 208 16.21 15.46 -2.18
CA GLU A 208 14.81 15.73 -2.50
C GLU A 208 13.93 15.61 -1.27
N ARG A 209 14.15 14.60 -0.41
CA ARG A 209 13.44 14.46 0.87
C ARG A 209 13.58 15.71 1.72
N ALA A 210 14.80 16.24 1.87
CA ALA A 210 15.03 17.47 2.64
C ALA A 210 14.33 18.70 2.02
N ARG A 211 14.22 18.77 0.68
CA ARG A 211 13.48 19.83 -0.01
C ARG A 211 11.97 19.72 0.25
N ILE A 212 11.43 18.52 0.21
CA ILE A 212 10.02 18.23 0.51
C ILE A 212 9.71 18.57 1.97
N GLU A 213 10.57 18.19 2.91
CA GLU A 213 10.41 18.52 4.34
C GLU A 213 10.43 20.03 4.58
N GLU A 214 11.33 20.77 3.94
CA GLU A 214 11.39 22.24 4.05
C GLU A 214 10.11 22.89 3.48
N GLU A 215 9.66 22.46 2.29
CA GLU A 215 8.42 22.97 1.68
C GLU A 215 7.19 22.60 2.53
N PHE A 216 7.15 21.39 3.08
CA PHE A 216 6.05 21.01 3.95
C PHE A 216 6.08 21.73 5.30
N ASN A 217 7.24 22.03 5.88
CA ASN A 217 7.30 22.73 7.17
C ASN A 217 7.14 24.24 7.06
N HIS A 218 7.64 24.84 5.99
CA HIS A 218 7.79 26.30 5.87
C HIS A 218 7.18 26.89 4.60
N GLY A 219 6.82 26.05 3.63
CA GLY A 219 6.16 26.43 2.39
C GLY A 219 4.64 26.41 2.45
N GLN A 220 4.02 26.45 1.26
CA GLN A 220 2.57 26.57 1.08
C GLN A 220 1.87 25.21 0.96
N SER A 221 2.62 24.16 0.62
CA SER A 221 2.07 22.81 0.45
C SER A 221 1.49 22.29 1.78
N ARG A 222 0.22 21.87 1.75
CA ARG A 222 -0.51 21.45 2.96
C ARG A 222 -0.58 19.94 3.13
N LEU A 223 -0.32 19.18 2.06
CA LEU A 223 -0.55 17.75 2.03
C LEU A 223 0.75 17.01 1.77
N LEU A 224 1.01 15.98 2.55
CA LEU A 224 2.14 15.08 2.36
C LEU A 224 1.62 13.65 2.30
N PHE A 225 1.77 13.00 1.15
CA PHE A 225 1.44 11.59 0.95
C PHE A 225 2.74 10.80 1.01
N ALA A 226 2.80 9.82 1.91
CA ALA A 226 4.02 9.09 2.17
C ALA A 226 3.79 7.59 2.25
N THR A 227 4.79 6.80 1.82
CA THR A 227 4.83 5.37 2.13
C THR A 227 5.56 5.11 3.45
N ASP A 228 5.47 3.89 3.98
CA ASP A 228 6.24 3.52 5.19
C ASP A 228 7.76 3.63 4.95
N ALA A 229 8.21 3.41 3.71
CA ALA A 229 9.60 3.63 3.25
C ALA A 229 10.12 5.05 3.48
N ALA A 230 9.21 6.01 3.61
CA ALA A 230 9.52 7.38 3.90
C ALA A 230 9.58 7.69 5.40
N SER A 231 8.93 6.90 6.25
CA SER A 231 8.56 7.29 7.63
C SER A 231 9.75 7.46 8.58
N GLU A 232 10.87 6.78 8.32
CA GLU A 232 12.09 6.95 9.12
C GLU A 232 12.79 8.28 8.85
N GLY A 233 12.93 9.09 9.90
CA GLY A 233 13.75 10.30 9.91
C GLY A 233 13.06 11.57 9.44
N ILE A 234 11.76 11.53 9.10
CA ILE A 234 11.03 12.75 8.73
C ILE A 234 10.72 13.58 9.98
N ASP A 235 11.16 14.84 10.00
CA ASP A 235 10.81 15.80 11.04
C ASP A 235 9.74 16.79 10.55
N LEU A 236 8.48 16.49 10.89
CA LEU A 236 7.31 17.32 10.51
C LEU A 236 6.67 18.02 11.72
N GLN A 237 7.32 17.95 12.88
CA GLN A 237 6.73 18.36 14.16
C GLN A 237 6.46 19.86 14.24
N HIS A 238 7.10 20.64 13.37
CA HIS A 238 6.97 22.10 13.31
C HIS A 238 5.63 22.58 12.74
N SER A 239 4.98 21.77 11.90
CA SER A 239 3.88 22.25 11.05
C SER A 239 2.68 21.30 10.97
N CYS A 240 2.86 20.01 11.22
CA CYS A 240 1.83 19.00 11.04
C CYS A 240 1.50 18.27 12.34
N HIS A 241 0.20 18.21 12.64
CA HIS A 241 -0.32 17.54 13.82
C HIS A 241 -1.49 16.60 13.51
N ILE A 242 -1.83 16.44 12.23
CA ILE A 242 -2.85 15.51 11.75
C ILE A 242 -2.20 14.45 10.87
N MET A 243 -2.46 13.19 11.21
CA MET A 243 -1.97 12.04 10.48
C MET A 243 -3.12 11.07 10.19
N VAL A 244 -3.21 10.60 8.96
CA VAL A 244 -4.12 9.54 8.52
C VAL A 244 -3.28 8.34 8.07
N ASN A 245 -3.69 7.14 8.45
CA ASN A 245 -3.07 5.87 8.09
C ASN A 245 -4.11 4.80 7.69
#